data_AF-A0A6M1ZCV1-F1
#
_entry.id   AF-A0A6M1ZCV1-F1
#
_cell.length_a   1.000
_cell.length_b   1.000
_cell.length_c   1.000
_cell.angle_alpha   90.00
_cell.angle_beta   90.00
_cell.angle_gamma   90.00
#
_symmetry.space_group_name_H-M   'P 1'
#
loop_
_entity.id
_entity.type
_entity.pdbx_description
1 polymer ?
#
loop_
_entity_poly.entity_id
_entity_poly.type
_entity_poly.pdbx_seq_one_letter_code
_entity_poly.pdbx_strand_id
1 'polypeptide(L)'
;MTTTFRESCTVFNTAAFHEAIKEIAAPFEKRFWRNNRFYVLFHTLFLLLISTELIAFTLKFVSLLHSTALAIFLAGIFLTIFTYLVLFFYFQARGPEKLMQLRDEYLIAAKIAIPYSEVTLEYHRAITQAIFSFINALEIQSVGSKWVRHSETLSFLVEKFRIWTQWKDLLRMKEMLLISSIREHIRLIKREPSDLEAHASLASNYQALSELYQDPKKLAHNEELTWSPPEFISEKMHGKFVEALARALEEYHIIDGYAPEDPWVHAQRASIYRELKRFDDEMSEYETILEIDPENDEVLMRLGGLYFRLGRTAKGLKIYDQLRRRDSEKGLELIAQYDDYTIEEYSFEE
;
A
#
# COMPACT_ATOMS: atom_id res chain seq x y z
N MET A 1 14.11 22.43 -29.92
CA MET A 1 13.16 21.80 -28.98
C MET A 1 13.09 20.28 -29.09
N THR A 2 13.54 19.64 -30.18
CA THR A 2 13.44 18.18 -30.38
C THR A 2 14.63 17.35 -29.90
N THR A 3 15.82 17.94 -29.76
CA THR A 3 17.04 17.23 -29.29
C THR A 3 17.10 17.09 -27.77
N THR A 4 16.74 18.15 -27.02
CA THR A 4 16.76 18.15 -25.55
C THR A 4 15.71 17.22 -24.94
N PHE A 5 14.50 17.14 -25.53
CA PHE A 5 13.43 16.26 -25.08
C PHE A 5 13.76 14.76 -25.28
N ARG A 6 14.43 14.45 -26.41
CA ARG A 6 14.85 13.08 -26.70
C ARG A 6 15.99 12.62 -25.80
N GLU A 7 16.92 13.52 -25.47
CA GLU A 7 17.99 13.26 -24.50
C GLU A 7 17.45 13.11 -23.07
N SER A 8 16.49 13.93 -22.62
CA SER A 8 15.88 13.80 -21.29
C SER A 8 15.07 12.51 -21.10
N CYS A 9 14.31 12.06 -22.12
CA CYS A 9 13.67 10.74 -22.09
C CYS A 9 14.68 9.58 -22.04
N THR A 10 15.86 9.72 -22.67
CA THR A 10 16.89 8.67 -22.63
C THR A 10 17.57 8.55 -21.27
N VAL A 11 17.79 9.66 -20.55
CA VAL A 11 18.42 9.65 -19.22
C VAL A 11 17.52 8.98 -18.19
N PHE A 12 16.21 9.23 -18.23
CA PHE A 12 15.21 8.58 -17.37
C PHE A 12 15.20 7.07 -17.47
N ASN A 13 15.35 6.54 -18.68
CA ASN A 13 15.29 5.11 -18.95
C ASN A 13 16.65 4.41 -18.84
N THR A 14 17.67 5.10 -18.33
CA THR A 14 18.96 4.46 -18.06
C THR A 14 18.90 3.65 -16.77
N ALA A 15 19.42 2.43 -16.81
CA ALA A 15 19.67 1.62 -15.62
C ALA A 15 20.50 2.38 -14.59
N ALA A 16 21.43 3.24 -15.05
CA ALA A 16 22.29 4.07 -14.20
C ALA A 16 21.49 5.05 -13.31
N PHE A 17 20.46 5.72 -13.84
CA PHE A 17 19.62 6.61 -13.04
C PHE A 17 18.82 5.85 -11.97
N HIS A 18 18.26 4.70 -12.35
CA HIS A 18 17.53 3.82 -11.42
C HIS A 18 18.44 3.26 -10.33
N GLU A 19 19.67 2.89 -10.67
CA GLU A 19 20.68 2.41 -9.73
C GLU A 19 21.12 3.52 -8.78
N ALA A 20 21.40 4.72 -9.29
CA ALA A 20 21.73 5.89 -8.46
C ALA A 20 20.61 6.23 -7.47
N ILE A 21 19.34 6.20 -7.90
CA ILE A 21 18.19 6.39 -7.00
C ILE A 21 18.13 5.33 -5.90
N LYS A 22 18.37 4.06 -6.24
CA LYS A 22 18.38 2.96 -5.27
C LYS A 22 19.51 3.13 -4.25
N GLU A 23 20.70 3.52 -4.70
CA GLU A 23 21.84 3.80 -3.84
C GLU A 23 21.55 4.92 -2.83
N ILE A 24 20.80 5.95 -3.24
CA ILE A 24 20.36 7.02 -2.35
C ILE A 24 19.43 6.48 -1.26
N ALA A 25 18.49 5.58 -1.58
CA ALA A 25 17.52 5.05 -0.62
C ALA A 25 18.14 4.11 0.43
N ALA A 26 19.14 3.32 0.05
CA ALA A 26 19.76 2.28 0.90
C ALA A 26 20.20 2.75 2.32
N PRO A 27 20.94 3.86 2.50
CA PRO A 27 21.31 4.33 3.84
C PRO A 27 20.10 4.75 4.69
N PHE A 28 19.05 5.29 4.07
CA PHE A 28 17.83 5.71 4.77
C PHE A 28 16.97 4.52 5.17
N GLU A 29 16.88 3.50 4.31
CA GLU A 29 16.24 2.21 4.61
C GLU A 29 16.92 1.54 5.82
N LYS A 30 18.25 1.46 5.81
CA LYS A 30 19.03 0.92 6.93
C LYS A 30 18.78 1.70 8.23
N ARG A 31 18.70 3.03 8.16
CA ARG A 31 18.40 3.88 9.32
C ARG A 31 16.97 3.71 9.80
N PHE A 32 15.99 3.60 8.91
CA PHE A 32 14.60 3.30 9.23
C PHE A 32 14.49 1.98 10.01
N TRP A 33 15.09 0.91 9.50
CA TRP A 33 15.04 -0.40 10.15
C TRP A 33 15.85 -0.45 11.44
N ARG A 34 16.99 0.24 11.52
CA ARG A 34 17.75 0.35 12.78
C ARG A 34 16.91 1.00 13.88
N ASN A 35 16.18 2.07 13.56
CA ASN A 35 15.29 2.73 14.50
C ASN A 35 14.15 1.80 14.92
N ASN A 36 13.50 1.12 13.97
CA ASN A 36 12.42 0.17 14.25
C ASN A 36 12.86 -1.04 15.10
N ARG A 37 14.05 -1.60 14.83
CA ARG A 37 14.61 -2.72 15.62
C ARG A 37 14.81 -2.35 17.09
N PHE A 38 15.18 -1.11 17.38
CA PHE A 38 15.31 -0.63 18.75
C PHE A 38 13.97 -0.69 19.51
N TYR A 39 12.85 -0.33 18.87
CA TYR A 39 11.52 -0.45 19.50
C TYR A 39 11.13 -1.92 19.73
N VAL A 40 11.39 -2.81 18.76
CA VAL A 40 11.15 -4.25 18.94
C VAL A 40 11.95 -4.78 20.13
N LEU A 41 13.25 -4.47 20.21
CA LEU A 41 14.11 -4.86 21.33
C LEU A 41 13.62 -4.30 22.66
N PHE A 42 13.18 -3.04 22.70
CA PHE A 42 12.60 -2.43 23.89
C PHE A 42 11.37 -3.22 24.38
N HIS A 43 10.41 -3.51 23.49
CA HIS A 43 9.22 -4.26 23.88
C HIS A 43 9.54 -5.69 24.30
N THR A 44 10.44 -6.39 23.59
CA THR A 44 10.81 -7.76 23.96
C THR A 44 11.53 -7.84 25.29
N LEU A 45 12.43 -6.90 25.60
CA LEU A 45 13.15 -6.85 26.87
C LEU A 45 12.21 -6.61 28.06
N PHE A 46 11.27 -5.65 27.94
CA PHE A 46 10.29 -5.40 29.00
C PHE A 46 9.29 -6.54 29.16
N LEU A 47 8.88 -7.18 28.05
CA LEU A 47 8.02 -8.36 28.12
C LEU A 47 8.72 -9.52 28.82
N LEU A 48 10.01 -9.74 28.55
CA LEU A 48 10.81 -10.75 29.23
C LEU A 48 10.97 -10.42 30.72
N LEU A 49 11.27 -9.17 31.06
CA LEU A 49 11.40 -8.73 32.45
C LEU A 49 10.10 -8.95 33.23
N ILE A 50 8.96 -8.46 32.74
CA ILE A 50 7.65 -8.65 33.37
C ILE A 50 7.32 -10.14 33.49
N SER A 51 7.59 -10.94 32.46
CA SER A 51 7.37 -12.39 32.51
C SER A 51 8.22 -13.06 33.60
N THR A 52 9.49 -12.68 33.73
CA THR A 52 10.36 -13.22 34.80
C THR A 52 9.90 -12.82 36.19
N GLU A 53 9.43 -11.59 36.38
CA GLU A 53 8.88 -11.11 37.65
C GLU A 53 7.59 -11.85 38.02
N LEU A 54 6.68 -12.06 37.05
CA LEU A 54 5.43 -12.81 37.25
C LEU A 54 5.69 -14.29 37.55
N ILE A 55 6.65 -14.92 36.86
CA ILE A 55 7.05 -16.31 37.14
C ILE A 55 7.67 -16.41 38.54
N ALA A 56 8.55 -15.50 38.92
CA ALA A 56 9.14 -15.49 40.26
C ALA A 56 8.07 -15.27 41.36
N PHE A 57 7.11 -14.38 41.11
CA PHE A 57 5.99 -14.11 42.01
C PHE A 57 5.10 -15.34 42.20
N THR A 58 4.70 -15.99 41.10
CA THR A 58 3.85 -17.19 41.13
C THR A 58 4.53 -18.37 41.81
N LEU A 59 5.80 -18.65 41.51
CA LEU A 59 6.57 -19.72 42.15
C LEU A 59 6.73 -19.52 43.66
N LYS A 60 6.79 -18.26 44.13
CA LYS A 60 6.97 -17.93 45.54
C LYS A 60 5.68 -17.50 46.25
N PHE A 61 4.54 -17.53 45.58
CA PHE A 61 3.31 -16.90 46.05
C PHE A 61 2.91 -17.33 47.47
N VAL A 62 2.89 -18.64 47.73
CA VAL A 62 2.53 -19.20 49.04
C VAL A 62 3.49 -18.75 50.15
N SER A 63 4.79 -18.67 49.84
CA SER A 63 5.79 -18.18 50.79
C SER A 63 5.70 -16.67 51.02
N LEU A 64 5.25 -15.91 50.02
CA LEU A 64 5.14 -14.45 50.10
C LEU A 64 3.91 -14.00 50.90
N LEU A 65 2.81 -14.76 50.91
CA LEU A 65 1.58 -14.41 51.65
C LEU A 65 1.81 -14.17 53.15
N HIS A 66 2.82 -14.79 53.73
CA HIS A 66 3.16 -14.67 55.15
C HIS A 66 4.33 -13.71 55.43
N SER A 67 4.80 -12.95 54.43
CA SER A 67 5.99 -12.10 54.52
C SER A 67 5.75 -10.68 54.04
N THR A 68 6.46 -9.71 54.63
CA THR A 68 6.54 -8.33 54.14
C THR A 68 7.15 -8.24 52.74
N ALA A 69 7.84 -9.29 52.29
CA ALA A 69 8.39 -9.41 50.94
C ALA A 69 7.31 -9.34 49.84
N LEU A 70 6.04 -9.67 50.14
CA LEU A 70 4.94 -9.55 49.18
C LEU A 70 4.82 -8.13 48.62
N ALA A 71 4.88 -7.13 49.49
CA ALA A 71 4.78 -5.73 49.10
C ALA A 71 5.95 -5.31 48.21
N ILE A 72 7.15 -5.84 48.46
CA ILE A 72 8.36 -5.56 47.67
C ILE A 72 8.22 -6.13 46.25
N PHE A 73 7.75 -7.37 46.11
CA PHE A 73 7.52 -7.97 44.79
C PHE A 73 6.45 -7.21 44.00
N LEU A 74 5.35 -6.84 44.65
CA LEU A 74 4.28 -6.08 43.99
C LEU A 74 4.74 -4.68 43.58
N ALA A 75 5.53 -4.01 44.42
CA ALA A 75 6.14 -2.72 44.09
C ALA A 75 7.15 -2.84 42.93
N GLY A 76 7.90 -3.93 42.85
CA GLY A 76 8.79 -4.23 41.72
C GLY A 76 8.03 -4.36 40.39
N ILE A 77 7.00 -5.23 40.36
CA ILE A 77 6.14 -5.40 39.17
C ILE A 77 5.50 -4.07 38.77
N PHE A 78 4.98 -3.32 39.74
CA PHE A 78 4.41 -2.01 39.49
C PHE A 78 5.43 -1.03 38.91
N LEU A 79 6.64 -0.98 39.46
CA LEU A 79 7.72 -0.12 38.96
C LEU A 79 8.12 -0.49 37.53
N THR A 80 8.20 -1.78 37.21
CA THR A 80 8.53 -2.25 35.86
C THR A 80 7.45 -1.87 34.85
N ILE A 81 6.17 -2.08 35.19
CA ILE A 81 5.03 -1.66 34.35
C ILE A 81 5.02 -0.14 34.19
N PHE A 82 5.20 0.61 35.28
CA PHE A 82 5.24 2.07 35.26
C PHE A 82 6.38 2.59 34.38
N THR A 83 7.59 2.05 34.53
CA THR A 83 8.77 2.41 33.73
C THR A 83 8.54 2.09 32.25
N TYR A 84 7.95 0.93 31.95
CA TYR A 84 7.55 0.57 30.58
C TYR A 84 6.59 1.61 30.00
N LEU A 85 5.53 1.98 30.72
CA LEU A 85 4.53 2.94 30.24
C LEU A 85 5.14 4.32 29.98
N VAL A 86 5.99 4.83 30.90
CA VAL A 86 6.67 6.11 30.73
C VAL A 86 7.55 6.12 29.48
N LEU A 87 8.38 5.09 29.30
CA LEU A 87 9.24 4.97 28.12
C LEU A 87 8.43 4.76 26.85
N PHE A 88 7.36 3.97 26.90
CA PHE A 88 6.44 3.75 25.79
C PHE A 88 5.83 5.06 25.31
N PHE A 89 5.28 5.89 26.22
CA PHE A 89 4.73 7.19 25.85
C PHE A 89 5.79 8.17 25.34
N TYR A 90 6.99 8.17 25.93
CA TYR A 90 8.12 8.96 25.42
C TYR A 90 8.48 8.58 23.97
N PHE A 91 8.54 7.28 23.69
CA PHE A 91 8.85 6.74 22.38
C PHE A 91 7.73 7.00 21.37
N GLN A 92 6.48 6.83 21.77
CA GLN A 92 5.31 7.13 20.96
C GLN A 92 5.24 8.62 20.57
N ALA A 93 5.63 9.53 21.48
CA ALA A 93 5.67 10.96 21.20
C ALA A 93 6.78 11.35 20.22
N ARG A 94 7.97 10.73 20.30
CA ARG A 94 9.12 11.04 19.43
C ARG A 94 9.17 10.27 18.11
N GLY A 95 8.44 9.17 17.98
CA GLY A 95 8.36 8.37 16.76
C GLY A 95 8.01 9.20 15.49
N PRO A 96 6.91 9.98 15.50
CA PRO A 96 6.49 10.77 14.36
C PRO A 96 7.55 11.76 13.88
N GLU A 97 8.18 12.49 14.81
CA GLU A 97 9.21 13.49 14.51
C GLU A 97 10.43 12.86 13.84
N LYS A 98 10.88 11.69 14.32
CA LYS A 98 12.01 10.97 13.73
C LYS A 98 11.71 10.49 12.31
N LEU A 99 10.49 10.04 12.04
CA LEU A 99 10.05 9.66 10.70
C LEU A 99 9.99 10.87 9.77
N MET A 100 9.50 12.01 10.26
CA MET A 100 9.47 13.27 9.51
C MET A 100 10.87 13.72 9.14
N GLN A 101 11.77 13.75 10.12
CA GLN A 101 13.17 14.09 9.88
C GLN A 101 13.83 13.15 8.88
N LEU A 102 13.61 11.82 8.99
CA LEU A 102 14.18 10.86 8.05
C LEU A 102 13.67 11.08 6.62
N ARG A 103 12.37 11.32 6.46
CA ARG A 103 11.76 11.67 5.18
C ARG A 103 12.38 12.94 4.61
N ASP A 104 12.49 14.00 5.41
CA ASP A 104 12.96 15.30 4.93
C ASP A 104 14.43 15.23 4.49
N GLU A 105 15.27 14.56 5.28
CA GLU A 105 16.67 14.31 4.89
C GLU A 105 16.77 13.47 3.61
N TYR A 106 15.92 12.45 3.46
CA TYR A 106 15.85 11.64 2.25
C TYR A 106 15.46 12.49 1.02
N LEU A 107 14.41 13.30 1.15
CA LEU A 107 13.94 14.15 0.06
C LEU A 107 14.99 15.19 -0.33
N ILE A 108 15.73 15.76 0.64
CA ILE A 108 16.85 16.66 0.37
C ILE A 108 17.94 15.93 -0.42
N ALA A 109 18.34 14.73 0.02
CA ALA A 109 19.35 13.94 -0.68
C ALA A 109 18.91 13.56 -2.11
N ALA A 110 17.66 13.13 -2.29
CA ALA A 110 17.10 12.82 -3.59
C ALA A 110 17.07 14.05 -4.51
N LYS A 111 16.62 15.21 -4.00
CA LYS A 111 16.59 16.47 -4.77
C LYS A 111 17.97 16.93 -5.23
N ILE A 112 18.99 16.77 -4.39
CA ILE A 112 20.38 17.13 -4.74
C ILE A 112 20.93 16.23 -5.85
N ALA A 113 20.54 14.96 -5.88
CA ALA A 113 21.03 14.00 -6.86
C ALA A 113 20.34 14.09 -8.23
N ILE A 114 19.18 14.76 -8.30
CA ILE A 114 18.41 14.88 -9.53
C ILE A 114 18.96 16.03 -10.38
N PRO A 115 19.39 15.77 -11.64
CA PRO A 115 20.07 16.77 -12.47
C PRO A 115 19.11 17.75 -13.16
N TYR A 116 17.79 17.63 -12.94
CA TYR A 116 16.77 18.43 -13.60
C TYR A 116 16.40 19.69 -12.80
N SER A 117 15.94 20.71 -13.52
CA SER A 117 15.44 21.94 -12.89
C SER A 117 14.08 21.70 -12.24
N GLU A 118 13.84 22.28 -11.06
CA GLU A 118 12.58 22.17 -10.31
C GLU A 118 11.34 22.70 -11.07
N VAL A 119 11.53 23.33 -12.23
CA VAL A 119 10.42 23.81 -13.06
C VAL A 119 9.90 22.74 -14.02
N THR A 120 10.67 21.69 -14.30
CA THR A 120 10.31 20.73 -15.35
C THR A 120 9.52 19.54 -14.82
N LEU A 121 8.60 19.01 -15.63
CA LEU A 121 7.88 17.76 -15.35
C LEU A 121 8.85 16.61 -15.05
N GLU A 122 9.97 16.56 -15.76
CA GLU A 122 11.07 15.61 -15.54
C GLU A 122 11.58 15.64 -14.09
N TYR A 123 11.74 16.81 -13.48
CA TYR A 123 12.18 16.86 -12.08
C TYR A 123 11.16 16.21 -11.14
N HIS A 124 9.87 16.50 -11.31
CA HIS A 124 8.81 15.95 -10.48
C HIS A 124 8.67 14.44 -10.64
N ARG A 125 8.85 13.93 -11.86
CA ARG A 125 8.91 12.49 -12.15
C ARG A 125 10.11 11.82 -11.50
N ALA A 126 11.28 12.42 -11.60
CA ALA A 126 12.51 11.90 -11.00
C ALA A 126 12.39 11.78 -9.48
N ILE A 127 11.82 12.80 -8.82
CA ILE A 127 11.57 12.75 -7.38
C ILE A 127 10.57 11.67 -7.04
N THR A 128 9.47 11.59 -7.79
CA THR A 128 8.43 10.58 -7.56
C THR A 128 9.00 9.18 -7.67
N GLN A 129 9.79 8.92 -8.71
CA GLN A 129 10.48 7.66 -8.88
C GLN A 129 11.46 7.35 -7.74
N ALA A 130 12.17 8.36 -7.24
CA ALA A 130 13.00 8.21 -6.05
C ALA A 130 12.16 7.80 -4.84
N ILE A 131 11.07 8.53 -4.58
CA ILE A 131 10.12 8.23 -3.50
C ILE A 131 9.60 6.80 -3.61
N PHE A 132 9.15 6.36 -4.78
CA PHE A 132 8.69 4.99 -5.00
C PHE A 132 9.80 3.96 -4.83
N SER A 133 11.03 4.26 -5.26
CA SER A 133 12.18 3.38 -4.99
C SER A 133 12.42 3.21 -3.48
N PHE A 134 12.23 4.26 -2.69
CA PHE A 134 12.34 4.15 -1.24
C PHE A 134 11.15 3.39 -0.62
N ILE A 135 9.92 3.64 -1.09
CA ILE A 135 8.73 2.88 -0.67
C ILE A 135 8.91 1.37 -0.93
N ASN A 136 9.47 1.01 -2.09
CA ASN A 136 9.72 -0.39 -2.48
C ASN A 136 10.89 -1.00 -1.69
N ALA A 137 11.87 -0.21 -1.26
CA ALA A 137 12.90 -0.69 -0.34
C ALA A 137 12.35 -0.94 1.09
N LEU A 138 11.24 -0.28 1.44
CA LEU A 138 10.57 -0.43 2.74
C LEU A 138 9.61 -1.64 2.73
N GLU A 139 10.18 -2.84 2.66
CA GLU A 139 9.43 -4.10 2.75
C GLU A 139 9.64 -4.79 4.10
N ILE A 140 8.55 -5.27 4.70
CA ILE A 140 8.66 -6.18 5.84
C ILE A 140 9.17 -7.50 5.28
N GLN A 141 10.49 -7.71 5.30
CA GLN A 141 11.05 -9.01 4.95
C GLN A 141 10.39 -10.08 5.82
N SER A 142 9.72 -11.05 5.20
CA SER A 142 9.23 -12.26 5.86
C SER A 142 10.41 -12.94 6.55
N VAL A 143 10.16 -13.63 7.67
CA VAL A 143 11.22 -14.34 8.38
C VAL A 143 11.64 -15.55 7.55
N GLY A 144 12.51 -15.31 6.58
CA GLY A 144 13.25 -16.33 5.85
C GLY A 144 14.73 -16.03 5.98
N SER A 145 15.48 -16.93 6.61
CA SER A 145 16.95 -17.02 6.59
C SER A 145 17.72 -16.35 7.76
N LYS A 146 18.04 -17.21 8.75
CA LYS A 146 19.30 -17.29 9.53
C LYS A 146 19.30 -17.02 11.03
N TRP A 147 18.33 -16.31 11.63
CA TRP A 147 18.51 -15.94 13.04
C TRP A 147 17.93 -16.87 14.10
N VAL A 148 16.85 -17.62 13.86
CA VAL A 148 16.42 -18.61 14.87
C VAL A 148 15.65 -19.79 14.29
N ARG A 149 16.11 -21.01 14.59
CA ARG A 149 15.42 -22.27 14.32
C ARG A 149 14.47 -22.54 15.50
N HIS A 150 13.38 -21.78 15.59
CA HIS A 150 12.31 -22.03 16.57
C HIS A 150 11.33 -23.10 16.04
N SER A 151 10.53 -23.70 16.93
CA SER A 151 9.40 -24.55 16.51
C SER A 151 8.42 -23.74 15.65
N GLU A 152 7.79 -24.39 14.67
CA GLU A 152 6.84 -23.75 13.74
C GLU A 152 5.77 -22.92 14.46
N THR A 153 5.30 -23.36 15.62
CA THR A 153 4.30 -22.67 16.45
C THR A 153 4.76 -21.33 17.01
N LEU A 154 6.03 -21.20 17.38
CA LEU A 154 6.56 -19.96 17.96
C LEU A 154 6.93 -18.95 16.86
N SER A 155 7.25 -19.45 15.65
CA SER A 155 7.59 -18.61 14.50
C SER A 155 6.45 -17.65 14.13
N PHE A 156 5.21 -18.14 14.12
CA PHE A 156 4.01 -17.34 13.85
C PHE A 156 3.78 -16.23 14.88
N LEU A 157 3.96 -16.51 16.18
CA LEU A 157 3.78 -15.50 17.23
C LEU A 157 4.85 -14.41 17.17
N VAL A 158 6.10 -14.79 16.86
CA VAL A 158 7.21 -13.84 16.68
C VAL A 158 6.98 -12.97 15.45
N GLU A 159 6.54 -13.55 14.35
CA GLU A 159 6.19 -12.81 13.13
C GLU A 159 5.04 -11.84 13.38
N LYS A 160 3.94 -12.31 13.98
CA LYS A 160 2.80 -11.47 14.37
C LYS A 160 3.22 -10.31 15.27
N PHE A 161 4.05 -10.57 16.28
CA PHE A 161 4.54 -9.52 17.19
C PHE A 161 5.42 -8.50 16.46
N ARG A 162 6.29 -8.95 15.56
CA ARG A 162 7.13 -8.08 14.74
C ARG A 162 6.29 -7.21 13.81
N ILE A 163 5.33 -7.79 13.09
CA ILE A 163 4.42 -7.02 12.23
C ILE A 163 3.66 -6.02 13.10
N TRP A 164 3.06 -6.45 14.22
CA TRP A 164 2.31 -5.61 15.15
C TRP A 164 3.09 -4.40 15.70
N THR A 165 4.39 -4.56 15.94
CA THR A 165 5.25 -3.45 16.41
C THR A 165 5.67 -2.50 15.29
N GLN A 166 5.92 -3.00 14.08
CA GLN A 166 6.55 -2.22 13.00
C GLN A 166 5.54 -1.61 12.01
N TRP A 167 4.35 -2.19 11.87
CA TRP A 167 3.42 -1.82 10.80
C TRP A 167 2.99 -0.35 10.85
N LYS A 168 2.81 0.23 12.06
CA LYS A 168 2.35 1.63 12.19
C LYS A 168 3.39 2.61 11.65
N ASP A 169 4.66 2.38 11.97
CA ASP A 169 5.75 3.24 11.52
C ASP A 169 6.01 3.04 10.02
N LEU A 170 5.88 1.81 9.52
CA LEU A 170 5.96 1.53 8.09
C LEU A 170 4.85 2.20 7.29
N LEU A 171 3.59 2.00 7.71
CA LEU A 171 2.42 2.61 7.10
C LEU A 171 2.58 4.14 7.08
N ARG A 172 2.96 4.72 8.21
CA ARG A 172 3.15 6.17 8.34
C ARG A 172 4.29 6.69 7.47
N MET A 173 5.40 5.97 7.37
CA MET A 173 6.52 6.36 6.52
C MET A 173 6.12 6.34 5.04
N LYS A 174 5.46 5.26 4.57
CA LYS A 174 4.95 5.15 3.20
C LYS A 174 3.90 6.23 2.90
N GLU A 175 2.98 6.48 3.83
CA GLU A 175 1.95 7.52 3.71
C GLU A 175 2.61 8.91 3.55
N MET A 176 3.60 9.23 4.39
CA MET A 176 4.30 10.51 4.32
C MET A 176 5.12 10.68 3.04
N LEU A 177 5.69 9.61 2.51
CA LEU A 177 6.42 9.58 1.24
C LEU A 177 5.46 9.80 0.06
N LEU A 178 4.35 9.08 -0.01
CA LEU A 178 3.31 9.27 -1.05
C LEU A 178 2.69 10.67 -1.01
N ILE A 179 2.36 11.18 0.18
CA ILE A 179 1.88 12.56 0.35
C ILE A 179 2.94 13.57 -0.14
N SER A 180 4.23 13.27 0.02
CA SER A 180 5.29 14.15 -0.50
C SER A 180 5.32 14.13 -2.03
N SER A 181 5.15 12.96 -2.65
CA SER A 181 5.03 12.83 -4.10
C SER A 181 3.81 13.58 -4.66
N ILE A 182 2.65 13.44 -4.01
CA ILE A 182 1.41 14.18 -4.33
C ILE A 182 1.66 15.69 -4.27
N ARG A 183 2.34 16.18 -3.23
CA ARG A 183 2.66 17.61 -3.11
C ARG A 183 3.56 18.12 -4.22
N GLU A 184 4.51 17.32 -4.70
CA GLU A 184 5.38 17.73 -5.81
C GLU A 184 4.57 17.89 -7.11
N HIS A 185 3.62 16.99 -7.41
CA HIS A 185 2.74 17.13 -8.57
C HIS A 185 1.75 18.29 -8.44
N ILE A 186 1.20 18.53 -7.23
CA ILE A 186 0.36 19.71 -6.99
C ILE A 186 1.15 21.00 -7.22
N ARG A 187 2.45 21.05 -6.90
CA ARG A 187 3.30 22.21 -7.19
C ARG A 187 3.49 22.40 -8.69
N LEU A 188 3.64 21.31 -9.44
CA LEU A 188 3.74 21.35 -10.90
C LEU A 188 2.45 21.87 -11.52
N ILE A 189 1.31 21.28 -11.17
CA ILE A 189 -0.02 21.68 -11.68
C ILE A 189 -0.34 23.14 -11.35
N LYS A 190 0.08 23.65 -10.19
CA LYS A 190 -0.08 25.07 -9.86
C LYS A 190 0.68 26.01 -10.79
N ARG A 191 1.75 25.54 -11.43
CA ARG A 191 2.53 26.30 -12.41
C ARG A 191 1.99 26.08 -13.82
N GLU A 192 1.63 24.85 -14.15
CA GLU A 192 1.16 24.41 -15.45
C GLU A 192 -0.18 23.66 -15.31
N PRO A 193 -1.32 24.35 -15.12
CA PRO A 193 -2.62 23.72 -14.83
C PRO A 193 -3.23 22.93 -15.99
N SER A 194 -2.67 23.06 -17.19
CA SER A 194 -3.14 22.37 -18.39
C SER A 194 -2.30 21.13 -18.72
N ASP A 195 -1.29 20.80 -17.91
CA ASP A 195 -0.45 19.62 -18.12
C ASP A 195 -1.21 18.34 -17.73
N LEU A 196 -1.82 17.69 -18.72
CA LEU A 196 -2.56 16.44 -18.55
C LEU A 196 -1.68 15.31 -18.02
N GLU A 197 -0.38 15.35 -18.32
CA GLU A 197 0.56 14.32 -17.88
C GLU A 197 0.86 14.47 -16.38
N ALA A 198 0.89 15.71 -15.88
CA ALA A 198 0.96 15.99 -14.45
C ALA A 198 -0.31 15.56 -13.71
N HIS A 199 -1.50 15.79 -14.29
CA HIS A 199 -2.78 15.30 -13.76
C HIS A 199 -2.82 13.76 -13.72
N ALA A 200 -2.39 13.08 -14.78
CA ALA A 200 -2.30 11.62 -14.82
C ALA A 200 -1.36 11.08 -13.74
N SER A 201 -0.19 11.71 -13.60
CA SER A 201 0.78 11.33 -12.57
C SER A 201 0.24 11.58 -11.16
N LEU A 202 -0.51 12.66 -10.93
CA LEU A 202 -1.17 12.94 -9.66
C LEU A 202 -2.25 11.88 -9.34
N ALA A 203 -3.07 11.51 -10.34
CA ALA A 203 -4.08 10.46 -10.21
C ALA A 203 -3.45 9.11 -9.79
N SER A 204 -2.38 8.70 -10.46
CA SER A 204 -1.65 7.47 -10.12
C SER A 204 -1.06 7.51 -8.70
N ASN A 205 -0.60 8.67 -8.23
CA ASN A 205 -0.11 8.82 -6.86
C ASN A 205 -1.25 8.71 -5.83
N TYR A 206 -2.45 9.19 -6.14
CA TYR A 206 -3.63 8.98 -5.32
C TYR A 206 -4.08 7.51 -5.29
N GLN A 207 -3.98 6.78 -6.40
CA GLN A 207 -4.22 5.33 -6.43
C GLN A 207 -3.18 4.57 -5.59
N ALA A 208 -1.89 4.88 -5.71
CA ALA A 208 -0.87 4.29 -4.84
C ALA A 208 -1.13 4.58 -3.34
N LEU A 209 -1.71 5.75 -3.03
CA LEU A 209 -2.13 6.10 -1.67
C LEU A 209 -3.37 5.31 -1.22
N SER A 210 -4.32 5.02 -2.12
CA SER A 210 -5.48 4.19 -1.79
C SER A 210 -5.05 2.75 -1.50
N GLU A 211 -4.18 2.18 -2.32
CA GLU A 211 -3.61 0.84 -2.14
C GLU A 211 -2.93 0.68 -0.76
N LEU A 212 -2.25 1.73 -0.29
CA LEU A 212 -1.62 1.74 1.03
C LEU A 212 -2.61 1.55 2.19
N TYR A 213 -3.87 1.95 2.01
CA TYR A 213 -4.92 1.82 3.02
C TYR A 213 -5.69 0.50 2.96
N GLN A 214 -5.44 -0.32 1.93
CA GLN A 214 -6.04 -1.63 1.82
C GLN A 214 -5.30 -2.66 2.69
N ASP A 215 -5.99 -3.75 3.03
CA ASP A 215 -5.36 -4.84 3.77
C ASP A 215 -4.22 -5.45 2.93
N PRO A 216 -2.97 -5.41 3.39
CA PRO A 216 -1.83 -5.92 2.63
C PRO A 216 -2.00 -7.40 2.25
N LYS A 217 -2.75 -8.21 3.01
CA LYS A 217 -3.02 -9.63 2.69
C LYS A 217 -3.86 -9.82 1.42
N LYS A 218 -4.65 -8.82 1.04
CA LYS A 218 -5.53 -8.89 -0.14
C LYS A 218 -4.82 -8.48 -1.42
N LEU A 219 -3.58 -8.00 -1.32
CA LEU A 219 -2.77 -7.60 -2.47
C LEU A 219 -2.02 -8.84 -3.02
N ALA A 220 -2.05 -9.02 -4.34
CA ALA A 220 -1.54 -10.21 -5.05
C ALA A 220 -0.06 -10.55 -4.80
N HIS A 221 0.72 -9.67 -4.18
CA HIS A 221 2.16 -9.86 -3.92
C HIS A 221 2.46 -10.31 -2.48
N ASN A 222 1.41 -10.48 -1.65
CA ASN A 222 1.56 -10.70 -0.20
C ASN A 222 0.79 -11.95 0.29
N GLU A 223 0.58 -12.94 -0.57
CA GLU A 223 -0.14 -14.18 -0.24
C GLU A 223 0.52 -14.95 0.93
N GLU A 224 1.82 -14.72 1.16
CA GLU A 224 2.57 -15.28 2.30
C GLU A 224 2.24 -14.63 3.65
N LEU A 225 1.62 -13.45 3.67
CA LEU A 225 1.37 -12.72 4.90
C LEU A 225 0.26 -13.40 5.71
N THR A 226 0.61 -13.99 6.85
CA THR A 226 -0.34 -14.76 7.67
C THR A 226 -1.21 -13.91 8.59
N TRP A 227 -0.81 -12.65 8.88
CA TRP A 227 -1.54 -11.75 9.76
C TRP A 227 -1.49 -10.28 9.28
N SER A 228 -2.63 -9.59 9.31
CA SER A 228 -2.75 -8.13 9.09
C SER A 228 -3.30 -7.43 10.33
N PRO A 229 -2.90 -6.18 10.58
CA PRO A 229 -3.49 -5.35 11.63
C PRO A 229 -5.01 -5.17 11.43
N PRO A 230 -5.84 -5.35 12.48
CA PRO A 230 -7.29 -5.19 12.38
C PRO A 230 -7.70 -3.76 11.99
N GLU A 231 -6.82 -2.78 12.20
CA GLU A 231 -7.05 -1.40 11.81
C GLU A 231 -7.31 -1.23 10.29
N PHE A 232 -6.81 -2.11 9.42
CA PHE A 232 -7.10 -2.08 7.99
C PHE A 232 -8.59 -2.32 7.66
N ILE A 233 -9.34 -2.91 8.58
CA ILE A 233 -10.79 -3.14 8.45
C ILE A 233 -11.59 -1.98 9.09
N SER A 234 -10.92 -1.02 9.72
CA SER A 234 -11.59 0.10 10.38
C SER A 234 -12.24 1.07 9.38
N GLU A 235 -13.36 1.67 9.80
CA GLU A 235 -14.03 2.75 9.06
C GLU A 235 -13.07 3.90 8.73
N LYS A 236 -12.11 4.18 9.61
CA LYS A 236 -11.09 5.20 9.39
C LYS A 236 -10.18 4.88 8.19
N MET A 237 -9.70 3.64 8.08
CA MET A 237 -8.86 3.22 6.94
C MET A 237 -9.69 3.18 5.66
N HIS A 238 -10.94 2.69 5.76
CA HIS A 238 -11.87 2.72 4.63
C HIS A 238 -12.17 4.14 4.15
N GLY A 239 -12.39 5.09 5.05
CA GLY A 239 -12.63 6.50 4.69
C GLY A 239 -11.43 7.12 3.96
N LYS A 240 -10.20 6.84 4.43
CA LYS A 240 -8.98 7.28 3.73
C LYS A 240 -8.80 6.65 2.36
N PHE A 241 -9.12 5.35 2.23
CA PHE A 241 -9.12 4.63 0.97
C PHE A 241 -10.09 5.28 -0.05
N VAL A 242 -11.33 5.52 0.38
CA VAL A 242 -12.35 6.16 -0.47
C VAL A 242 -11.96 7.59 -0.83
N GLU A 243 -11.42 8.37 0.13
CA GLU A 243 -10.96 9.73 -0.14
C GLU A 243 -9.83 9.77 -1.18
N ALA A 244 -8.85 8.87 -1.07
CA ALA A 244 -7.76 8.79 -2.04
C ALA A 244 -8.27 8.43 -3.45
N LEU A 245 -9.18 7.46 -3.56
CA LEU A 245 -9.79 7.11 -4.85
C LEU A 245 -10.68 8.22 -5.43
N ALA A 246 -11.40 8.95 -4.58
CA ALA A 246 -12.19 10.11 -5.01
C ALA A 246 -11.28 11.20 -5.60
N ARG A 247 -10.14 11.48 -4.98
CA ARG A 247 -9.13 12.40 -5.53
C ARG A 247 -8.56 11.91 -6.85
N ALA A 248 -8.25 10.62 -6.98
CA ALA A 248 -7.81 10.07 -8.26
C ALA A 248 -8.87 10.25 -9.37
N LEU A 249 -10.15 10.00 -9.06
CA LEU A 249 -11.25 10.23 -10.01
C LEU A 249 -11.38 11.70 -10.41
N GLU A 250 -11.23 12.65 -9.48
CA GLU A 250 -11.24 14.08 -9.78
C GLU A 250 -10.19 14.42 -10.85
N GLU A 251 -8.98 13.91 -10.71
CA GLU A 251 -7.90 14.12 -11.69
C GLU A 251 -8.20 13.46 -13.04
N TYR A 252 -8.75 12.24 -13.05
CA TYR A 252 -9.17 11.59 -14.30
C TYR A 252 -10.31 12.31 -15.00
N HIS A 253 -11.25 12.91 -14.27
CA HIS A 253 -12.30 13.75 -14.85
C HIS A 253 -11.75 15.01 -15.51
N ILE A 254 -10.67 15.59 -14.97
CA ILE A 254 -9.99 16.71 -15.62
C ILE A 254 -9.43 16.23 -16.96
N ILE A 255 -8.70 15.12 -16.98
CA ILE A 255 -8.09 14.57 -18.21
C ILE A 255 -9.15 14.25 -19.27
N ASP A 256 -10.25 13.61 -18.85
CA ASP A 256 -11.42 13.29 -19.69
C ASP A 256 -12.01 14.56 -20.35
N GLY A 257 -12.05 15.68 -19.63
CA GLY A 257 -12.48 16.97 -20.18
C GLY A 257 -11.61 17.51 -21.32
N TYR A 258 -10.36 17.08 -21.43
CA TYR A 258 -9.44 17.45 -22.52
C TYR A 258 -9.31 16.36 -23.59
N ALA A 259 -9.51 15.09 -23.23
CA ALA A 259 -9.40 13.94 -24.11
C ALA A 259 -10.56 12.94 -23.86
N PRO A 260 -11.81 13.31 -24.24
CA PRO A 260 -13.02 12.54 -23.91
C PRO A 260 -13.19 11.23 -24.69
N GLU A 261 -12.33 10.99 -25.68
CA GLU A 261 -12.32 9.77 -26.50
C GLU A 261 -11.05 8.95 -26.24
N ASP A 262 -10.36 9.15 -25.10
CA ASP A 262 -9.21 8.34 -24.72
C ASP A 262 -9.66 7.09 -23.92
N PRO A 263 -9.61 5.87 -24.51
CA PRO A 263 -9.99 4.65 -23.81
C PRO A 263 -9.19 4.39 -22.54
N TRP A 264 -7.95 4.91 -22.45
CA TRP A 264 -7.11 4.73 -21.28
C TRP A 264 -7.72 5.41 -20.05
N VAL A 265 -8.27 6.62 -20.19
CA VAL A 265 -8.87 7.38 -19.08
C VAL A 265 -10.10 6.65 -18.54
N HIS A 266 -10.99 6.20 -19.44
CA HIS A 266 -12.15 5.39 -19.07
C HIS A 266 -11.75 4.08 -18.39
N ALA A 267 -10.68 3.42 -18.85
CA ALA A 267 -10.17 2.20 -18.22
C ALA A 267 -9.66 2.47 -16.78
N GLN A 268 -8.99 3.60 -16.55
CA GLN A 268 -8.57 3.99 -15.20
C GLN A 268 -9.77 4.27 -14.29
N ARG A 269 -10.77 5.02 -14.78
CA ARG A 269 -12.01 5.30 -14.03
C ARG A 269 -12.79 4.03 -13.72
N ALA A 270 -12.93 3.11 -14.68
CA ALA A 270 -13.54 1.80 -14.50
C ALA A 270 -12.86 1.01 -13.38
N SER A 271 -11.52 0.96 -13.37
CA SER A 271 -10.77 0.27 -12.30
C SER A 271 -11.04 0.89 -10.92
N ILE A 272 -11.12 2.22 -10.82
CA ILE A 272 -11.44 2.88 -9.55
C ILE A 272 -12.88 2.59 -9.13
N TYR A 273 -13.85 2.63 -10.04
CA TYR A 273 -15.24 2.27 -9.72
C TYR A 273 -15.37 0.82 -9.26
N ARG A 274 -14.62 -0.10 -9.86
CA ARG A 274 -14.52 -1.50 -9.43
C ARG A 274 -14.02 -1.61 -7.98
N GLU A 275 -12.95 -0.89 -7.65
CA GLU A 275 -12.38 -0.83 -6.30
C GLU A 275 -13.36 -0.26 -5.27
N LEU A 276 -14.16 0.72 -5.68
CA LEU A 276 -15.25 1.30 -4.88
C LEU A 276 -16.52 0.44 -4.86
N LYS A 277 -16.53 -0.71 -5.55
CA LYS A 277 -17.71 -1.58 -5.75
C LYS A 277 -18.91 -0.87 -6.39
N ARG A 278 -18.64 0.16 -7.19
CA ARG A 278 -19.62 0.91 -7.97
C ARG A 278 -19.74 0.30 -9.37
N PHE A 279 -20.32 -0.90 -9.44
CA PHE A 279 -20.31 -1.73 -10.65
C PHE A 279 -21.10 -1.14 -11.83
N ASP A 280 -22.18 -0.39 -11.57
CA ASP A 280 -22.92 0.27 -12.65
C ASP A 280 -22.09 1.41 -13.29
N ASP A 281 -21.31 2.16 -12.50
CA ASP A 281 -20.40 3.17 -13.03
C ASP A 281 -19.22 2.52 -13.77
N GLU A 282 -18.66 1.41 -13.24
CA GLU A 282 -17.64 0.62 -13.94
C GLU A 282 -18.15 0.14 -15.31
N MET A 283 -19.37 -0.39 -15.38
CA MET A 283 -19.98 -0.78 -16.64
C MET A 283 -20.08 0.38 -17.63
N SER A 284 -20.54 1.55 -17.18
CA SER A 284 -20.70 2.73 -18.04
C SER A 284 -19.38 3.12 -18.69
N GLU A 285 -18.27 3.07 -17.95
CA GLU A 285 -16.95 3.37 -18.50
C GLU A 285 -16.51 2.34 -19.55
N TYR A 286 -16.78 1.04 -19.33
CA TYR A 286 -16.49 0.03 -20.35
C TYR A 286 -17.37 0.17 -21.59
N GLU A 287 -18.64 0.54 -21.44
CA GLU A 287 -19.54 0.81 -22.57
C GLU A 287 -19.00 1.98 -23.40
N THR A 288 -18.52 3.07 -22.77
CA THR A 288 -17.86 4.18 -23.49
C THR A 288 -16.60 3.72 -24.22
N ILE A 289 -15.76 2.87 -23.62
CA ILE A 289 -14.59 2.31 -24.34
C ILE A 289 -15.02 1.51 -25.56
N LEU A 290 -16.09 0.73 -25.47
CA LEU A 290 -16.62 -0.06 -26.60
C LEU A 290 -17.34 0.79 -27.66
N GLU A 291 -17.76 2.01 -27.34
CA GLU A 291 -18.21 2.98 -28.34
C GLU A 291 -17.03 3.49 -29.19
N ILE A 292 -15.85 3.63 -28.58
CA ILE A 292 -14.61 4.08 -29.24
C ILE A 292 -13.93 2.94 -30.00
N ASP A 293 -13.77 1.79 -29.33
CA ASP A 293 -13.19 0.56 -29.86
C ASP A 293 -14.13 -0.64 -29.60
N PRO A 294 -15.11 -0.87 -30.50
CA PRO A 294 -16.10 -1.95 -30.35
C PRO A 294 -15.49 -3.35 -30.37
N GLU A 295 -14.24 -3.45 -30.79
CA GLU A 295 -13.53 -4.69 -31.06
C GLU A 295 -12.50 -5.02 -29.97
N ASN A 296 -12.48 -4.26 -28.87
CA ASN A 296 -11.58 -4.48 -27.76
C ASN A 296 -11.96 -5.74 -26.95
N ASP A 297 -11.30 -6.86 -27.25
CA ASP A 297 -11.58 -8.15 -26.62
C ASP A 297 -11.37 -8.14 -25.09
N GLU A 298 -10.40 -7.36 -24.60
CA GLU A 298 -10.11 -7.25 -23.17
C GLU A 298 -11.24 -6.53 -22.42
N VAL A 299 -11.77 -5.45 -23.00
CA VAL A 299 -12.90 -4.70 -22.42
C VAL A 299 -14.20 -5.50 -22.55
N LEU A 300 -14.42 -6.16 -23.69
CA LEU A 300 -15.55 -7.08 -23.86
C LEU A 300 -15.53 -8.16 -22.78
N MET A 301 -14.39 -8.81 -22.54
CA MET A 301 -14.26 -9.82 -21.48
C MET A 301 -14.59 -9.24 -20.10
N ARG A 302 -14.05 -8.07 -19.76
CA ARG A 302 -14.30 -7.41 -18.47
C ARG A 302 -15.77 -7.07 -18.28
N LEU A 303 -16.42 -6.52 -19.31
CA LEU A 303 -17.85 -6.22 -19.29
C LEU A 303 -18.71 -7.50 -19.20
N GLY A 304 -18.30 -8.56 -19.89
CA GLY A 304 -18.94 -9.88 -19.82
C GLY A 304 -18.90 -10.47 -18.41
N GLY A 305 -17.73 -10.45 -17.77
CA GLY A 305 -17.56 -10.91 -16.39
C GLY A 305 -18.37 -10.07 -15.41
N LEU A 306 -18.43 -8.76 -15.63
CA LEU A 306 -19.27 -7.85 -14.85
C LEU A 306 -20.77 -8.14 -15.01
N TYR A 307 -21.21 -8.51 -16.23
CA TYR A 307 -22.57 -8.96 -16.47
C TYR A 307 -22.91 -10.26 -15.72
N PHE A 308 -22.00 -11.23 -15.66
CA PHE A 308 -22.21 -12.45 -14.87
C PHE A 308 -22.32 -12.12 -13.37
N ARG A 309 -21.40 -11.30 -12.86
CA ARG A 309 -21.40 -10.87 -11.45
C ARG A 309 -22.68 -10.15 -11.02
N LEU A 310 -23.31 -9.40 -11.93
CA LEU A 310 -24.55 -8.67 -11.68
C LEU A 310 -25.82 -9.50 -11.98
N GLY A 311 -25.70 -10.81 -12.24
CA GLY A 311 -26.82 -11.69 -12.59
C GLY A 311 -27.45 -11.40 -13.97
N ARG A 312 -26.80 -10.57 -14.80
CA ARG A 312 -27.23 -10.22 -16.15
C ARG A 312 -26.70 -11.24 -17.17
N THR A 313 -26.91 -12.52 -16.87
CA THR A 313 -26.27 -13.67 -17.52
C THR A 313 -26.48 -13.71 -19.03
N ALA A 314 -27.68 -13.36 -19.52
CA ALA A 314 -27.97 -13.32 -20.95
C ALA A 314 -27.09 -12.31 -21.71
N LYS A 315 -26.75 -11.17 -21.09
CA LYS A 315 -25.85 -10.18 -21.71
C LYS A 315 -24.40 -10.67 -21.71
N GLY A 316 -23.94 -11.31 -20.63
CA GLY A 316 -22.62 -11.93 -20.56
C GLY A 316 -22.44 -13.03 -21.60
N LEU A 317 -23.43 -13.92 -21.78
CA LEU A 317 -23.40 -14.96 -22.81
C LEU A 317 -23.37 -14.39 -24.23
N LYS A 318 -24.02 -13.25 -24.47
CA LYS A 318 -23.95 -12.56 -25.76
C LYS A 318 -22.53 -12.07 -26.06
N ILE A 319 -21.83 -11.54 -25.05
CA ILE A 319 -20.43 -11.14 -25.18
C ILE A 319 -19.54 -12.36 -25.42
N TYR A 320 -19.77 -13.46 -24.71
CA TYR A 320 -19.06 -14.71 -24.95
C TYR A 320 -19.21 -15.18 -26.40
N ASP A 321 -20.43 -15.17 -26.95
CA ASP A 321 -20.67 -15.52 -28.35
C ASP A 321 -19.95 -14.57 -29.32
N GLN A 322 -19.85 -13.28 -28.99
CA GLN A 322 -19.09 -12.30 -29.78
C GLN A 322 -17.60 -12.63 -29.76
N LEU A 323 -17.00 -12.87 -28.59
CA LEU A 323 -15.59 -13.22 -28.44
C LEU A 323 -15.25 -14.55 -29.11
N ARG A 324 -16.12 -15.56 -28.95
CA ARG A 324 -15.96 -16.88 -29.55
C ARG A 324 -16.00 -16.85 -31.08
N ARG A 325 -16.91 -16.07 -31.67
CA ARG A 325 -16.98 -15.91 -33.15
C ARG A 325 -15.73 -15.29 -33.75
N ARG A 326 -14.92 -14.62 -32.93
CA ARG A 326 -13.67 -13.97 -33.32
C ARG A 326 -12.44 -14.83 -32.97
N ASP A 327 -12.65 -16.07 -32.54
CA ASP A 327 -11.61 -16.98 -32.06
C ASP A 327 -10.70 -16.37 -30.98
N SER A 328 -11.26 -15.47 -30.16
CA SER A 328 -10.53 -14.82 -29.07
C SER A 328 -10.41 -15.78 -27.88
N GLU A 329 -9.18 -16.00 -27.40
CA GLU A 329 -8.93 -16.79 -26.18
C GLU A 329 -9.67 -16.21 -24.96
N LYS A 330 -9.98 -14.91 -24.99
CA LYS A 330 -10.78 -14.20 -23.99
C LYS A 330 -12.21 -14.71 -23.86
N GLY A 331 -12.77 -15.29 -24.91
CA GLY A 331 -14.07 -15.97 -24.83
C GLY A 331 -14.01 -17.19 -23.90
N LEU A 332 -12.94 -17.99 -24.00
CA LEU A 332 -12.74 -19.15 -23.13
C LEU A 332 -12.47 -18.73 -21.67
N GLU A 333 -11.72 -17.64 -21.48
CA GLU A 333 -11.51 -17.04 -20.16
C GLU A 333 -12.84 -16.55 -19.56
N LEU A 334 -13.70 -15.92 -20.36
CA LEU A 334 -15.00 -15.42 -19.92
C LEU A 334 -15.97 -16.54 -19.55
N ILE A 335 -16.08 -17.60 -20.34
CA ILE A 335 -17.02 -18.70 -20.03
C ILE A 335 -16.59 -19.49 -18.81
N ALA A 336 -15.30 -19.56 -18.49
CA ALA A 336 -14.83 -20.15 -17.24
C ALA A 336 -15.41 -19.42 -16.00
N GLN A 337 -15.62 -18.11 -16.10
CA GLN A 337 -16.23 -17.32 -15.02
C GLN A 337 -17.73 -17.57 -14.88
N TYR A 338 -18.41 -18.10 -15.91
CA TYR A 338 -19.84 -18.38 -15.85
C TYR A 338 -20.18 -19.38 -14.72
N ASP A 339 -19.40 -20.45 -14.60
CA ASP A 339 -19.63 -21.52 -13.64
C ASP A 339 -19.42 -21.04 -12.20
N ASP A 340 -18.39 -20.22 -11.94
CA ASP A 340 -18.07 -19.67 -10.62
C ASP A 340 -19.25 -18.90 -9.99
N TYR A 341 -20.02 -18.15 -10.79
CA TYR A 341 -21.17 -17.38 -10.30
C TYR A 341 -22.45 -18.22 -10.17
N THR A 342 -22.58 -19.30 -10.95
CA THR A 342 -23.74 -20.20 -10.80
C THR A 342 -23.67 -21.03 -9.52
N ILE A 343 -22.47 -21.32 -8.99
CA ILE A 343 -22.31 -22.15 -7.79
C ILE A 343 -22.62 -21.37 -6.49
N GLU A 344 -22.35 -20.05 -6.44
CA GLU A 344 -22.69 -19.23 -5.26
C GLU A 344 -24.21 -19.18 -5.01
N GLU A 345 -25.04 -19.15 -6.07
CA GLU A 345 -26.51 -19.17 -5.96
C GLU A 345 -27.08 -20.48 -5.37
N TYR A 346 -26.33 -21.59 -5.41
CA TYR A 346 -26.77 -22.90 -4.86
C TYR A 346 -26.21 -23.23 -3.47
N SER A 347 -25.45 -22.32 -2.84
CA SER A 347 -24.79 -22.58 -1.55
C SER A 347 -25.55 -22.11 -0.29
N PHE A 348 -26.78 -21.62 -0.45
CA PHE A 348 -27.67 -21.25 0.66
C PHE A 348 -28.98 -22.05 0.61
N GLU A 349 -28.91 -23.33 0.96
CA GLU A 349 -30.05 -24.11 1.45
C GLU A 349 -29.50 -25.38 2.15
N GLU A 350 -29.07 -25.24 3.41
CA GLU A 350 -29.07 -26.32 4.41
C GLU A 350 -29.13 -25.76 5.85
#